data_AF-A0A2D9P7L3-F1
#
_entry.id   AF-A0A2D9P7L3-F1
#
_cell.length_a   1.000
_cell.length_b   1.000
_cell.length_c   1.000
_cell.angle_alpha   90.00
_cell.angle_beta   90.00
_cell.angle_gamma   90.00
#
_symmetry.space_group_name_H-M   'P 1'
#
loop_
_entity.id
_entity.type
_entity.pdbx_description
1 polymer ?
#
loop_
_entity_poly.entity_id
_entity_poly.type
_entity_poly.pdbx_seq_one_letter_code
_entity_poly.pdbx_strand_id
1 'polypeptide(L)'
;MHSTTKHEWCYNLNEETQMYINKIKQKISIFLFDKFFMEQTNRIIKPISMMDELYHSKPQNNVGSDNVFITPHIDGFLGWIPFMRCWRCIYCMTNPNNTTTHLPFNNEHAITLKPNTFVCHDYNRDLHWIKSGNDNLNNESRVVFKLHFYDYPSFMQPFANLFMYLNIKYNAFARSKFLNSINPYTSAQSYILSFLINSITIIGGYTELFVGIVNLAILFLIYQGVYKNRFHFHYFMEYISCYICITQTFIRIIPPGVFWRDLVIYKVLSFLFVYPKHKLLFTPSSITSFILCTSIGISQYYKNTQEIVYYQQFEEFSEFHQNKYNIIFHIFTTSICYLGIFASLQKFILNKPYHFPQLICAVYWISNKYSIPDKDVAGISTVLFTVYAIFVKKFMKKISLPQCASLFIFGILLQELSHICFNEETYLSHYRKNNNWPQTLFLHTYWILPFEIRALLNL
;
A
#
# COMPACT_ATOMS: atom_id res chain seq x y z
N MET A 1 37.21 -17.10 -16.25
CA MET A 1 35.73 -17.03 -16.31
C MET A 1 35.18 -17.51 -14.98
N HIS A 2 34.46 -16.68 -14.23
CA HIS A 2 33.92 -17.03 -12.92
C HIS A 2 32.64 -17.88 -13.06
N SER A 3 32.53 -18.97 -12.30
CA SER A 3 31.43 -19.94 -12.39
C SER A 3 30.16 -19.53 -11.62
N THR A 4 30.22 -18.48 -10.79
CA THR A 4 29.18 -18.06 -9.86
C THR A 4 28.75 -16.61 -10.05
N THR A 5 27.53 -16.26 -9.64
CA THR A 5 27.05 -14.88 -9.48
C THR A 5 28.01 -14.11 -8.57
N LYS A 6 28.33 -12.86 -8.93
CA LYS A 6 29.23 -11.99 -8.16
C LYS A 6 28.44 -10.85 -7.53
N HIS A 7 28.71 -10.65 -6.25
CA HIS A 7 28.10 -9.62 -5.42
C HIS A 7 29.21 -8.79 -4.79
N GLU A 8 29.26 -7.49 -5.06
CA GLU A 8 30.27 -6.59 -4.51
C GLU A 8 29.61 -5.32 -3.97
N TRP A 9 29.97 -4.93 -2.74
CA TRP A 9 29.45 -3.71 -2.15
C TRP A 9 29.99 -2.49 -2.89
N CYS A 10 29.14 -1.53 -3.23
CA CYS A 10 29.56 -0.37 -4.01
C CYS A 10 30.59 0.51 -3.30
N TYR A 11 30.58 0.55 -1.96
CA TYR A 11 31.56 1.31 -1.18
C TYR A 11 32.98 0.72 -1.22
N ASN A 12 33.15 -0.50 -1.73
CA ASN A 12 34.47 -1.12 -1.94
C ASN A 12 35.05 -0.83 -3.34
N LEU A 13 34.27 -0.21 -4.24
CA LEU A 13 34.70 0.10 -5.60
C LEU A 13 35.64 1.32 -5.61
N ASN A 14 36.39 1.51 -6.70
CA ASN A 14 37.29 2.65 -6.84
C ASN A 14 36.54 4.01 -6.86
N GLU A 15 37.26 5.10 -6.58
CA GLU A 15 36.68 6.44 -6.46
C GLU A 15 35.95 6.89 -7.73
N GLU A 16 36.50 6.59 -8.91
CA GLU A 16 35.89 6.92 -10.19
C GLU A 16 34.50 6.27 -10.34
N THR A 17 34.38 4.98 -9.98
CA THR A 17 33.11 4.26 -10.01
C THR A 17 32.14 4.81 -8.98
N GLN A 18 32.61 5.18 -7.79
CA GLN A 18 31.77 5.82 -6.77
C GLN A 18 31.24 7.18 -7.23
N MET A 19 32.07 8.00 -7.89
CA MET A 19 31.63 9.27 -8.50
C MET A 19 30.55 9.05 -9.56
N TYR A 20 30.71 8.02 -10.40
CA TYR A 20 29.70 7.65 -11.39
C TYR A 20 28.38 7.20 -10.74
N ILE A 21 28.46 6.36 -9.71
CA ILE A 21 27.28 5.93 -8.94
C ILE A 21 26.57 7.13 -8.31
N ASN A 22 27.30 8.09 -7.73
CA ASN A 22 26.70 9.28 -7.13
C ASN A 22 25.91 10.13 -8.15
N LYS A 23 26.43 10.29 -9.38
CA LYS A 23 25.70 10.94 -10.47
C LYS A 23 24.40 10.21 -10.81
N ILE A 24 24.43 8.88 -10.89
CA ILE A 24 23.23 8.07 -11.09
C ILE A 24 22.23 8.25 -9.95
N LYS A 25 22.71 8.23 -8.69
CA LYS A 25 21.84 8.36 -7.51
C LYS A 25 21.14 9.73 -7.46
N GLN A 26 21.81 10.80 -7.88
CA GLN A 26 21.19 12.11 -8.00
C GLN A 26 20.03 12.10 -9.01
N LYS A 27 20.26 11.53 -10.21
CA LYS A 27 19.22 11.39 -11.25
C LYS A 27 18.01 10.59 -10.75
N ILE A 28 18.27 9.48 -10.06
CA ILE A 28 17.20 8.63 -9.51
C ILE A 28 16.45 9.34 -8.38
N SER A 29 17.14 10.11 -7.54
CA SER A 29 16.50 10.85 -6.44
C SER A 29 15.51 11.88 -6.95
N ILE A 30 15.87 12.64 -8.00
CA ILE A 30 14.98 13.59 -8.68
C ILE A 30 13.76 12.84 -9.25
N PHE A 31 14.00 11.75 -9.99
CA PHE A 31 12.92 10.94 -10.53
C PHE A 31 11.94 10.44 -9.46
N LEU A 32 12.44 9.92 -8.32
CA LEU A 32 11.60 9.43 -7.24
C LEU A 32 10.84 10.57 -6.55
N PHE A 33 11.48 11.72 -6.37
CA PHE A 33 10.87 12.91 -5.79
C PHE A 33 9.66 13.37 -6.61
N ASP A 34 9.85 13.48 -7.93
CA ASP A 34 8.81 13.90 -8.88
C ASP A 34 7.70 12.85 -9.02
N LYS A 35 8.08 11.57 -9.23
CA LYS A 35 7.12 10.48 -9.50
C LYS A 35 6.14 10.24 -8.35
N PHE A 36 6.56 10.49 -7.11
CA PHE A 36 5.77 10.19 -5.92
C PHE A 36 5.29 11.44 -5.16
N PHE A 37 5.23 12.59 -5.84
CA PHE A 37 4.68 13.84 -5.29
C PHE A 37 5.24 14.16 -3.88
N MET A 38 6.57 14.02 -3.75
CA MET A 38 7.23 14.13 -2.44
C MET A 38 7.20 15.55 -1.88
N GLU A 39 7.12 16.56 -2.76
CA GLU A 39 6.94 17.96 -2.40
C GLU A 39 5.60 18.19 -1.69
N GLN A 40 4.50 17.72 -2.28
CA GLN A 40 3.14 17.83 -1.75
C GLN A 40 2.94 17.08 -0.41
N THR A 41 3.83 16.12 -0.12
CA THR A 41 3.72 15.26 1.07
C THR A 41 4.79 15.55 2.13
N ASN A 42 5.56 16.63 1.95
CA ASN A 42 6.65 17.08 2.85
C ASN A 42 7.63 15.94 3.19
N ARG A 43 8.06 15.19 2.17
CA ARG A 43 8.92 14.02 2.31
C ARG A 43 10.35 14.32 1.90
N ILE A 44 11.28 13.74 2.64
CA ILE A 44 12.71 13.81 2.37
C ILE A 44 13.13 12.47 1.76
N ILE A 45 13.90 12.50 0.67
CA ILE A 45 14.57 11.34 0.10
C ILE A 45 16.07 11.40 0.37
N LYS A 46 16.67 10.27 0.78
CA LYS A 46 18.12 10.16 1.00
C LYS A 46 18.67 8.85 0.43
N PRO A 47 19.89 8.87 -0.15
CA PRO A 47 20.58 7.66 -0.61
C PRO A 47 21.08 6.79 0.57
N ILE A 48 21.11 5.45 0.40
CA ILE A 48 21.65 4.48 1.39
C ILE A 48 22.84 3.72 0.80
N SER A 49 24.03 4.29 0.83
CA SER A 49 25.22 3.66 0.22
C SER A 49 25.64 2.34 0.88
N MET A 50 25.24 2.09 2.13
CA MET A 50 25.53 0.85 2.86
C MET A 50 24.75 -0.37 2.36
N MET A 51 23.76 -0.18 1.48
CA MET A 51 22.97 -1.26 0.86
C MET A 51 23.29 -1.43 -0.63
N ASP A 52 23.99 -0.48 -1.24
CA ASP A 52 24.27 -0.45 -2.66
C ASP A 52 25.19 -1.61 -3.08
N GLU A 53 24.81 -2.30 -4.14
CA GLU A 53 25.49 -3.51 -4.61
C GLU A 53 25.73 -3.47 -6.13
N LEU A 54 26.96 -3.77 -6.55
CA LEU A 54 27.27 -4.20 -7.91
C LEU A 54 26.95 -5.69 -8.01
N TYR A 55 26.02 -6.02 -8.91
CA TYR A 55 25.54 -7.39 -9.10
C TYR A 55 25.84 -7.86 -10.52
N HIS A 56 26.54 -8.99 -10.59
CA HIS A 56 26.81 -9.69 -11.83
C HIS A 56 25.95 -10.95 -11.89
N SER A 57 24.86 -10.87 -12.65
CA SER A 57 23.88 -11.95 -12.74
C SER A 57 24.31 -12.98 -13.79
N LYS A 58 24.15 -14.25 -13.46
CA LYS A 58 24.26 -15.36 -14.42
C LYS A 58 22.89 -16.07 -14.49
N PRO A 59 22.08 -15.85 -15.54
CA PRO A 59 20.69 -16.30 -15.59
C PRO A 59 20.45 -17.82 -15.57
N GLN A 60 21.50 -18.63 -15.71
CA GLN A 60 21.38 -20.09 -15.89
C GLN A 60 21.66 -20.91 -14.61
N ASN A 61 22.07 -20.29 -13.50
CA ASN A 61 22.29 -21.01 -12.24
C ASN A 61 20.98 -21.09 -11.44
N ASN A 62 20.09 -22.03 -11.78
CA ASN A 62 18.83 -22.30 -11.06
C ASN A 62 19.03 -23.23 -9.84
N VAL A 63 20.20 -23.17 -9.20
CA VAL A 63 20.57 -24.06 -8.11
C VAL A 63 20.81 -23.22 -6.86
N GLY A 64 20.33 -23.71 -5.71
CA GLY A 64 20.51 -23.02 -4.43
C GLY A 64 19.53 -21.88 -4.19
N SER A 65 20.03 -20.84 -3.53
CA SER A 65 19.22 -19.66 -3.15
C SER A 65 19.03 -18.65 -4.28
N ASP A 66 19.69 -18.82 -5.43
CA ASP A 66 19.45 -17.98 -6.62
C ASP A 66 18.04 -18.17 -7.19
N ASN A 67 17.37 -19.28 -6.84
CA ASN A 67 15.95 -19.52 -7.15
C ASN A 67 15.01 -18.48 -6.54
N VAL A 68 15.43 -17.76 -5.49
CA VAL A 68 14.65 -16.65 -4.93
C VAL A 68 14.39 -15.58 -5.97
N PHE A 69 15.36 -15.25 -6.83
CA PHE A 69 15.20 -14.14 -7.76
C PHE A 69 14.15 -14.40 -8.85
N ILE A 70 13.97 -15.67 -9.25
CA ILE A 70 12.97 -16.09 -10.25
C ILE A 70 11.61 -16.45 -9.65
N THR A 71 11.54 -16.58 -8.33
CA THR A 71 10.31 -16.81 -7.57
C THR A 71 9.72 -15.46 -7.16
N PRO A 72 8.39 -15.25 -7.17
CA PRO A 72 7.79 -14.04 -6.61
C PRO A 72 8.28 -13.80 -5.19
N HIS A 73 8.74 -12.59 -4.88
CA HIS A 73 9.21 -12.23 -3.53
C HIS A 73 9.15 -10.73 -3.28
N ILE A 74 9.17 -10.36 -1.99
CA ILE A 74 9.46 -9.01 -1.52
C ILE A 74 10.85 -9.08 -0.90
N ASP A 75 11.70 -8.09 -1.18
CA ASP A 75 13.10 -8.14 -0.75
C ASP A 75 13.27 -7.94 0.76
N GLY A 76 12.45 -7.09 1.38
CA GLY A 76 12.51 -6.69 2.78
C GLY A 76 11.25 -7.07 3.56
N PHE A 77 11.35 -7.00 4.88
CA PHE A 77 10.28 -7.44 5.80
C PHE A 77 9.61 -6.30 6.58
N LEU A 78 10.07 -5.06 6.40
CA LEU A 78 9.61 -3.90 7.17
C LEU A 78 8.45 -3.15 6.50
N GLY A 79 7.74 -3.79 5.57
CA GLY A 79 6.65 -3.18 4.79
C GLY A 79 5.45 -2.73 5.62
N TRP A 80 5.34 -3.25 6.85
CA TRP A 80 4.28 -2.91 7.80
C TRP A 80 4.52 -1.61 8.58
N ILE A 81 5.75 -1.07 8.56
CA ILE A 81 6.03 0.22 9.22
C ILE A 81 5.48 1.34 8.34
N PRO A 82 4.51 2.16 8.79
CA PRO A 82 3.94 3.24 7.98
C PRO A 82 4.96 4.38 7.78
N PHE A 83 4.65 5.32 6.88
CA PHE A 83 5.43 6.54 6.62
C PHE A 83 6.80 6.37 6.02
N MET A 84 7.35 5.17 5.94
CA MET A 84 8.74 4.97 5.51
C MET A 84 8.77 4.03 4.33
N ARG A 85 9.55 4.38 3.32
CA ARG A 85 9.80 3.56 2.14
C ARG A 85 11.30 3.39 1.97
N CYS A 86 11.70 2.19 1.58
CA CYS A 86 13.06 1.92 1.14
C CYS A 86 12.95 1.58 -0.33
N TRP A 87 13.45 2.43 -1.22
CA TRP A 87 13.49 2.14 -2.64
C TRP A 87 14.73 1.31 -2.95
N ARG A 88 14.52 0.24 -3.72
CA ARG A 88 15.59 -0.41 -4.46
C ARG A 88 15.44 -0.02 -5.92
N CYS A 89 16.50 0.50 -6.50
CA CYS A 89 16.58 0.87 -7.89
C CYS A 89 17.62 0.02 -8.60
N ILE A 90 17.17 -0.71 -9.63
CA ILE A 90 18.03 -1.54 -10.47
C ILE A 90 18.46 -0.70 -11.67
N TYR A 91 19.72 -0.30 -11.72
CA TYR A 91 20.31 0.43 -12.84
C TYR A 91 21.10 -0.53 -13.74
N CYS A 92 20.78 -0.57 -15.03
CA CYS A 92 21.39 -1.51 -15.98
C CYS A 92 22.68 -0.93 -16.59
N MET A 93 23.81 -1.62 -16.42
CA MET A 93 25.10 -1.20 -16.96
C MET A 93 25.37 -1.77 -18.34
N THR A 94 25.05 -3.05 -18.54
CA THR A 94 25.25 -3.77 -19.80
C THR A 94 23.93 -3.94 -20.55
N ASN A 95 23.95 -4.53 -21.75
CA ASN A 95 22.72 -4.85 -22.48
C ASN A 95 21.78 -5.74 -21.64
N PRO A 96 20.44 -5.56 -21.78
CA PRO A 96 19.47 -6.45 -21.19
C PRO A 96 19.69 -7.83 -21.77
N ASN A 97 20.24 -8.74 -20.97
CA ASN A 97 20.41 -10.13 -21.38
C ASN A 97 19.09 -10.88 -21.23
N ASN A 98 18.09 -10.44 -21.99
CA ASN A 98 16.72 -10.94 -21.99
C ASN A 98 16.06 -11.03 -20.61
N THR A 99 16.63 -10.44 -19.56
CA THR A 99 16.10 -10.56 -18.21
C THR A 99 15.04 -9.50 -17.98
N THR A 100 13.81 -9.94 -17.80
CA THR A 100 12.66 -9.08 -17.55
C THR A 100 12.33 -9.11 -16.07
N THR A 101 12.26 -7.94 -15.44
CA THR A 101 11.75 -7.79 -14.08
C THR A 101 10.23 -7.67 -14.14
N HIS A 102 9.53 -8.57 -13.45
CA HIS A 102 8.09 -8.56 -13.33
C HIS A 102 7.67 -7.87 -12.04
N LEU A 103 6.75 -6.91 -12.16
CA LEU A 103 6.15 -6.15 -11.07
C LEU A 103 4.63 -6.26 -11.24
N PRO A 104 3.99 -7.36 -10.80
CA PRO A 104 2.60 -7.70 -11.17
C PRO A 104 1.58 -6.64 -10.73
N PHE A 105 1.93 -5.85 -9.72
CA PHE A 105 1.05 -4.85 -9.11
C PHE A 105 1.36 -3.42 -9.55
N ASN A 106 2.35 -3.23 -10.41
CA ASN A 106 2.64 -1.92 -11.00
C ASN A 106 1.97 -1.82 -12.38
N ASN A 107 1.71 -0.58 -12.82
CA ASN A 107 1.14 -0.33 -14.15
C ASN A 107 2.05 -0.89 -15.26
N GLU A 108 3.36 -0.91 -15.03
CA GLU A 108 4.34 -1.59 -15.87
C GLU A 108 4.59 -3.01 -15.33
N HIS A 109 3.77 -3.97 -15.75
CA HIS A 109 3.78 -5.34 -15.24
C HIS A 109 5.08 -6.11 -15.52
N ALA A 110 5.84 -5.71 -16.53
CA ALA A 110 7.07 -6.37 -16.98
C ALA A 110 8.00 -5.35 -17.65
N ILE A 111 9.25 -5.29 -17.19
CA ILE A 111 10.23 -4.30 -17.65
C ILE A 111 11.55 -5.00 -18.00
N THR A 112 11.99 -4.83 -19.24
CA THR A 112 13.32 -5.25 -19.70
C THR A 112 14.22 -4.02 -19.82
N LEU A 113 15.19 -3.89 -18.92
CA LEU A 113 16.02 -2.68 -18.81
C LEU A 113 17.10 -2.58 -19.89
N LYS A 114 17.04 -1.55 -20.73
CA LYS A 114 18.13 -1.17 -21.64
C LYS A 114 19.35 -0.62 -20.86
N PRO A 115 20.57 -0.60 -21.43
CA PRO A 115 21.70 0.06 -20.79
C PRO A 115 21.36 1.50 -20.40
N ASN A 116 21.88 1.95 -19.26
CA ASN A 116 21.66 3.29 -18.71
C ASN A 116 20.20 3.64 -18.38
N THR A 117 19.34 2.62 -18.25
CA THR A 117 17.97 2.75 -17.73
C THR A 117 17.86 2.11 -16.37
N PHE A 118 16.82 2.48 -15.62
CA PHE A 118 16.57 1.94 -14.30
C PHE A 118 15.08 1.71 -14.06
N VAL A 119 14.80 0.81 -13.12
CA VAL A 119 13.48 0.63 -12.49
C VAL A 119 13.67 0.75 -10.99
N CYS A 120 12.68 1.33 -10.31
CA CYS A 120 12.65 1.41 -8.86
C CYS A 120 11.38 0.73 -8.33
N HIS A 121 11.52 0.06 -7.19
CA HIS A 121 10.43 -0.58 -6.46
C HIS A 121 10.66 -0.45 -4.95
N ASP A 122 9.60 -0.49 -4.15
CA ASP A 122 9.68 -0.48 -2.69
C ASP A 122 10.22 -1.82 -2.21
N TYR A 123 11.47 -1.80 -1.74
CA TYR A 123 12.20 -2.93 -1.18
C TYR A 123 11.38 -3.72 -0.16
N ASN A 124 10.54 -3.06 0.62
CA ASN A 124 9.79 -3.67 1.71
C ASN A 124 8.35 -4.07 1.35
N ARG A 125 7.84 -3.72 0.17
CA ARG A 125 6.41 -3.88 -0.16
C ARG A 125 6.12 -4.39 -1.57
N ASP A 126 6.99 -4.12 -2.53
CA ASP A 126 6.71 -4.43 -3.92
C ASP A 126 7.14 -5.87 -4.24
N LEU A 127 6.13 -6.69 -4.52
CA LEU A 127 6.32 -8.04 -5.03
C LEU A 127 6.96 -8.00 -6.42
N HIS A 128 8.01 -8.79 -6.63
CA HIS A 128 8.67 -8.89 -7.93
C HIS A 128 9.41 -10.21 -8.12
N TRP A 129 9.81 -10.49 -9.36
CA TRP A 129 10.73 -11.57 -9.72
C TRP A 129 11.34 -11.30 -11.11
N ILE A 130 12.37 -12.05 -11.49
CA ILE A 130 12.95 -11.98 -12.83
C ILE A 130 12.55 -13.20 -13.66
N LYS A 131 12.35 -13.00 -14.96
CA LYS A 131 12.27 -14.09 -15.94
C LYS A 131 13.33 -13.91 -17.01
N SER A 132 13.95 -15.00 -17.42
CA SER A 132 14.73 -15.05 -18.64
C SER A 132 13.78 -14.96 -19.83
N GLY A 133 14.07 -14.11 -20.80
CA GLY A 133 13.32 -13.96 -22.03
C GLY A 133 13.54 -15.15 -22.95
N ASN A 134 12.65 -15.31 -23.93
CA ASN A 134 12.57 -16.49 -24.77
C ASN A 134 13.73 -16.65 -25.77
N ASP A 135 14.55 -15.62 -25.98
CA ASP A 135 15.59 -15.68 -27.01
C ASP A 135 16.88 -16.30 -26.47
N ASN A 136 17.18 -17.50 -26.97
CA ASN A 136 18.40 -18.30 -26.73
C ASN A 136 19.71 -17.66 -27.24
N LEU A 137 19.72 -16.36 -27.55
CA LEU A 137 20.72 -15.79 -28.47
C LEU A 137 21.95 -15.16 -27.81
N ASN A 138 22.00 -14.88 -26.50
CA ASN A 138 23.25 -14.40 -25.87
C ASN A 138 23.34 -14.78 -24.38
N ASN A 139 24.29 -15.66 -24.05
CA ASN A 139 24.62 -16.12 -22.68
C ASN A 139 25.47 -15.12 -21.88
N GLU A 140 25.45 -13.84 -22.24
CA GLU A 140 26.27 -12.84 -21.56
C GLU A 140 25.75 -12.58 -20.14
N SER A 141 26.66 -12.25 -19.23
CA SER A 141 26.31 -11.94 -17.85
C SER A 141 25.81 -10.49 -17.75
N ARG A 142 24.70 -10.26 -17.05
CA ARG A 142 24.10 -8.92 -16.89
C ARG A 142 24.74 -8.25 -15.68
N VAL A 143 25.28 -7.06 -15.89
CA VAL A 143 25.84 -6.22 -14.82
C VAL A 143 24.81 -5.15 -14.46
N VAL A 144 24.45 -5.06 -13.19
CA VAL A 144 23.57 -4.00 -12.68
C VAL A 144 24.11 -3.41 -11.39
N PHE A 145 23.75 -2.15 -11.13
CA PHE A 145 23.77 -1.61 -9.78
C PHE A 145 22.40 -1.78 -9.14
N LYS A 146 22.37 -2.28 -7.90
CA LYS A 146 21.21 -2.21 -7.02
C LYS A 146 21.48 -1.05 -6.07
N LEU A 147 20.86 0.08 -6.32
CA LEU A 147 21.04 1.32 -5.57
C LEU A 147 19.85 1.55 -4.65
N HIS A 148 20.09 2.04 -3.44
CA HIS A 148 19.04 2.19 -2.45
C HIS A 148 18.84 3.63 -2.00
N PHE A 149 17.58 3.95 -1.74
CA PHE A 149 17.11 5.22 -1.20
C PHE A 149 16.10 4.94 -0.12
N TYR A 150 15.86 5.90 0.75
CA TYR A 150 14.72 5.88 1.64
C TYR A 150 14.06 7.24 1.65
N ASP A 151 12.73 7.22 1.76
CA ASP A 151 11.94 8.43 1.93
C ASP A 151 11.01 8.32 3.15
N TYR A 152 10.80 9.48 3.77
CA TYR A 152 10.05 9.64 5.03
C TYR A 152 9.56 11.08 5.17
N PRO A 153 8.47 11.33 5.92
CA PRO A 153 8.06 12.67 6.31
C PRO A 153 9.14 13.36 7.12
N SER A 154 9.38 14.65 6.86
CA SER A 154 10.47 15.42 7.48
C SER A 154 10.47 15.35 9.01
N PHE A 155 9.29 15.44 9.64
CA PHE A 155 9.14 15.38 11.10
C PHE A 155 9.48 14.01 11.73
N MET A 156 9.60 12.93 10.93
CA MET A 156 9.91 11.57 11.43
C MET A 156 11.39 11.18 11.33
N GLN A 157 12.30 12.14 11.11
CA GLN A 157 13.73 11.88 10.95
C GLN A 157 14.34 10.90 11.99
N PRO A 158 14.07 11.00 13.31
CA PRO A 158 14.65 10.07 14.28
C PRO A 158 14.21 8.61 14.05
N PHE A 159 12.94 8.39 13.75
CA PHE A 159 12.40 7.06 13.47
C PHE A 159 12.87 6.55 12.10
N ALA A 160 13.02 7.45 11.12
CA ALA A 160 13.55 7.10 9.81
C ALA A 160 15.00 6.58 9.89
N ASN A 161 15.82 7.14 10.78
CA ASN A 161 17.18 6.65 11.03
C ASN A 161 17.18 5.22 11.56
N LEU A 162 16.26 4.89 12.48
CA LEU A 162 16.10 3.52 12.98
C LEU A 162 15.63 2.58 11.87
N PHE A 163 14.63 2.97 11.08
CA PHE A 163 14.15 2.18 9.94
C PHE A 163 15.25 1.91 8.91
N MET A 164 16.04 2.93 8.56
CA MET A 164 17.20 2.80 7.69
C MET A 164 18.21 1.81 8.28
N TYR A 165 18.55 1.94 9.56
CA TYR A 165 19.48 1.04 10.24
C TYR A 165 19.00 -0.42 10.18
N LEU A 166 17.71 -0.67 10.45
CA LEU A 166 17.15 -2.03 10.41
C LEU A 166 17.19 -2.61 8.98
N ASN A 167 16.90 -1.81 7.95
CA ASN A 167 17.02 -2.23 6.55
C ASN A 167 18.48 -2.56 6.18
N ILE A 168 19.45 -1.74 6.60
CA ILE A 168 20.88 -2.01 6.38
C ILE A 168 21.29 -3.33 7.02
N LYS A 169 20.94 -3.54 8.30
CA LYS A 169 21.27 -4.77 9.03
C LYS A 169 20.63 -5.99 8.40
N TYR A 170 19.37 -5.89 8.00
CA TYR A 170 18.68 -6.99 7.34
C TYR A 170 19.26 -7.30 5.96
N ASN A 171 19.51 -6.31 5.12
CA ASN A 171 20.09 -6.52 3.78
C ASN A 171 21.48 -7.17 3.87
N ALA A 172 22.32 -6.72 4.82
CA ALA A 172 23.61 -7.35 5.08
C ALA A 172 23.47 -8.80 5.59
N PHE A 173 22.54 -9.05 6.52
CA PHE A 173 22.24 -10.40 7.02
C PHE A 173 21.74 -11.32 5.91
N ALA A 174 20.70 -10.90 5.17
CA ALA A 174 20.10 -11.65 4.08
C ALA A 174 21.15 -12.00 3.02
N ARG A 175 21.93 -11.01 2.56
CA ARG A 175 23.04 -11.23 1.60
C ARG A 175 24.06 -12.23 2.13
N SER A 176 24.47 -12.13 3.39
CA SER A 176 25.39 -13.12 3.99
C SER A 176 24.81 -14.53 3.95
N LYS A 177 23.52 -14.70 4.24
CA LYS A 177 22.84 -15.99 4.15
C LYS A 177 22.74 -16.49 2.71
N PHE A 178 22.37 -15.62 1.76
CA PHE A 178 22.34 -15.94 0.32
C PHE A 178 23.68 -16.45 -0.19
N LEU A 179 24.78 -15.75 0.11
CA LEU A 179 26.12 -16.17 -0.32
C LEU A 179 26.54 -17.52 0.29
N ASN A 180 26.16 -17.80 1.53
CA ASN A 180 26.45 -19.07 2.20
C ASN A 180 25.62 -20.25 1.66
N SER A 181 24.45 -19.98 1.06
CA SER A 181 23.54 -20.98 0.49
C SER A 181 23.58 -21.07 -1.03
N ILE A 182 24.44 -20.29 -1.70
CA ILE A 182 24.50 -20.22 -3.16
C ILE A 182 24.86 -21.56 -3.79
N ASN A 183 25.73 -22.34 -3.12
CA ASN A 183 26.10 -23.69 -3.51
C ASN A 183 25.60 -24.66 -2.42
N PRO A 184 24.32 -25.10 -2.47
CA PRO A 184 23.69 -25.83 -1.36
C PRO A 184 24.33 -27.19 -1.09
N TYR A 185 25.01 -27.79 -2.07
CA TYR A 185 25.59 -29.13 -1.97
C TYR A 185 26.99 -29.16 -1.33
N THR A 186 27.56 -28.01 -0.95
CA THR A 186 28.87 -27.96 -0.31
C THR A 186 28.84 -28.38 1.16
N SER A 187 27.70 -28.20 1.83
CA SER A 187 27.51 -28.61 3.22
C SER A 187 26.03 -28.83 3.55
N ALA A 188 25.74 -29.69 4.53
CA ALA A 188 24.37 -29.89 5.02
C ALA A 188 23.76 -28.58 5.55
N GLN A 189 24.57 -27.71 6.16
CA GLN A 189 24.14 -26.40 6.62
C GLN A 189 23.71 -25.49 5.47
N SER A 190 24.49 -25.42 4.39
CA SER A 190 24.15 -24.66 3.18
C SER A 190 22.88 -25.21 2.52
N TYR A 191 22.70 -26.53 2.51
CA TYR A 191 21.48 -27.17 2.01
C TYR A 191 20.24 -26.77 2.80
N ILE A 192 20.26 -26.93 4.14
CA ILE A 192 19.15 -26.56 5.02
C ILE A 192 18.84 -25.07 4.90
N LEU A 193 19.87 -24.22 4.86
CA LEU A 193 19.70 -22.78 4.72
C LEU A 193 19.05 -22.42 3.37
N SER A 194 19.50 -23.02 2.27
CA SER A 194 18.88 -22.83 0.95
C SER A 194 17.42 -23.28 0.94
N PHE A 195 17.11 -24.43 1.56
CA PHE A 195 15.75 -24.93 1.67
C PHE A 195 14.85 -23.93 2.40
N LEU A 196 15.26 -23.48 3.59
CA LEU A 196 14.49 -22.52 4.39
C LEU A 196 14.25 -21.20 3.65
N ILE A 197 15.30 -20.65 3.02
CA ILE A 197 15.20 -19.40 2.24
C ILE A 197 14.18 -19.57 1.11
N ASN A 198 14.29 -20.65 0.33
CA ASN A 198 13.38 -20.90 -0.79
C ASN A 198 11.93 -21.14 -0.31
N SER A 199 11.73 -21.90 0.78
CA SER A 199 10.39 -22.15 1.34
C SER A 199 9.71 -20.87 1.81
N ILE A 200 10.42 -20.02 2.58
CA ILE A 200 9.88 -18.74 3.06
C ILE A 200 9.55 -17.84 1.87
N THR A 201 10.42 -17.79 0.87
CA THR A 201 10.24 -17.01 -0.35
C THR A 201 8.99 -17.44 -1.11
N ILE A 202 8.83 -18.74 -1.36
CA ILE A 202 7.65 -19.31 -2.05
C ILE A 202 6.38 -18.98 -1.27
N ILE A 203 6.34 -19.28 0.03
CA ILE A 203 5.14 -19.07 0.85
C ILE A 203 4.78 -17.59 0.90
N GLY A 204 5.73 -16.71 1.22
CA GLY A 204 5.51 -15.27 1.32
C GLY A 204 5.13 -14.64 -0.03
N GLY A 205 5.89 -14.97 -1.08
CA GLY A 205 5.69 -14.46 -2.43
C GLY A 205 4.34 -14.83 -3.04
N TYR A 206 3.97 -16.11 -2.99
CA TYR A 206 2.67 -16.55 -3.51
C TYR A 206 1.50 -16.11 -2.62
N THR A 207 1.70 -15.99 -1.31
CA THR A 207 0.70 -15.37 -0.44
C THR A 207 0.44 -13.94 -0.87
N GLU A 208 1.47 -13.14 -1.11
CA GLU A 208 1.28 -11.76 -1.56
C GLU A 208 0.71 -11.68 -3.00
N LEU A 209 1.13 -12.58 -3.88
CA LEU A 209 0.68 -12.63 -5.27
C LEU A 209 -0.82 -12.91 -5.39
N PHE A 210 -1.31 -13.92 -4.66
CA PHE A 210 -2.68 -14.41 -4.81
C PHE A 210 -3.63 -13.92 -3.74
N VAL A 211 -3.12 -13.59 -2.55
CA VAL A 211 -3.95 -13.19 -1.41
C VAL A 211 -3.65 -11.77 -0.94
N GLY A 212 -2.39 -11.40 -0.78
CA GLY A 212 -1.99 -10.19 -0.06
C GLY A 212 -2.06 -10.38 1.46
N ILE A 213 -0.95 -10.18 2.15
CA ILE A 213 -0.89 -10.38 3.62
C ILE A 213 -1.86 -9.45 4.37
N VAL A 214 -2.05 -8.25 3.82
CA VAL A 214 -3.00 -7.26 4.35
C VAL A 214 -4.45 -7.77 4.22
N ASN A 215 -4.79 -8.45 3.13
CA ASN A 215 -6.14 -9.01 2.97
C ASN A 215 -6.39 -10.14 3.96
N LEU A 216 -5.38 -10.97 4.29
CA LEU A 216 -5.51 -11.97 5.35
C LEU A 216 -5.86 -11.34 6.70
N ALA A 217 -5.22 -10.22 7.05
CA ALA A 217 -5.54 -9.48 8.27
C ALA A 217 -6.98 -8.92 8.24
N ILE A 218 -7.39 -8.32 7.12
CA ILE A 218 -8.77 -7.83 6.93
C ILE A 218 -9.79 -8.96 7.07
N LEU A 219 -9.55 -10.10 6.40
CA LEU A 219 -10.43 -11.27 6.44
C LEU A 219 -10.56 -11.80 7.87
N PHE A 220 -9.46 -11.87 8.61
CA PHE A 220 -9.48 -12.22 10.02
C PHE A 220 -10.31 -11.24 10.84
N LEU A 221 -10.13 -9.93 10.65
CA LEU A 221 -10.92 -8.90 11.35
C LEU A 221 -12.41 -8.98 11.03
N ILE A 222 -12.80 -9.24 9.78
CA ILE A 222 -14.20 -9.42 9.39
C ILE A 222 -14.76 -10.70 10.00
N TYR A 223 -14.02 -11.81 9.93
CA TYR A 223 -14.46 -13.09 10.49
C TYR A 223 -14.70 -13.00 12.00
N GLN A 224 -13.81 -12.32 12.74
CA GLN A 224 -14.03 -11.98 14.15
C GLN A 224 -15.19 -10.98 14.31
N GLY A 225 -15.23 -9.95 13.46
CA GLY A 225 -16.24 -8.90 13.40
C GLY A 225 -17.68 -9.43 13.31
N VAL A 226 -17.90 -10.49 12.54
CA VAL A 226 -19.23 -11.11 12.36
C VAL A 226 -19.48 -12.30 13.28
N TYR A 227 -18.73 -12.41 14.38
CA TYR A 227 -18.83 -13.50 15.37
C TYR A 227 -18.79 -14.89 14.73
N LYS A 228 -17.94 -15.06 13.70
CA LYS A 228 -17.80 -16.31 12.96
C LYS A 228 -19.10 -16.78 12.28
N ASN A 229 -20.10 -15.90 12.15
CA ASN A 229 -21.34 -16.19 11.43
C ASN A 229 -21.06 -16.24 9.93
N ARG A 230 -21.06 -17.46 9.37
CA ARG A 230 -20.75 -17.72 7.97
C ARG A 230 -21.67 -16.97 6.99
N PHE A 231 -22.94 -16.76 7.35
CA PHE A 231 -23.90 -16.05 6.49
C PHE A 231 -23.53 -14.57 6.40
N HIS A 232 -23.34 -13.89 7.53
CA HIS A 232 -22.92 -12.49 7.52
C HIS A 232 -21.55 -12.31 6.88
N PHE A 233 -20.61 -13.24 7.10
CA PHE A 233 -19.31 -13.22 6.44
C PHE A 233 -19.44 -13.21 4.91
N HIS A 234 -20.27 -14.10 4.34
CA HIS A 234 -20.56 -14.13 2.91
C HIS A 234 -21.05 -12.78 2.39
N TYR A 235 -22.10 -12.20 2.98
CA TYR A 235 -22.62 -10.90 2.54
C TYR A 235 -21.57 -9.80 2.62
N PHE A 236 -20.74 -9.79 3.68
CA PHE A 236 -19.65 -8.84 3.78
C PHE A 236 -18.66 -8.97 2.62
N MET A 237 -18.23 -10.19 2.28
CA MET A 237 -17.33 -10.41 1.14
C MET A 237 -17.95 -9.93 -0.18
N GLU A 238 -19.26 -10.16 -0.35
CA GLU A 238 -20.00 -9.73 -1.52
C GLU A 238 -20.08 -8.20 -1.62
N TYR A 239 -20.43 -7.52 -0.53
CA TYR A 239 -20.48 -6.06 -0.48
C TYR A 239 -19.10 -5.44 -0.70
N ILE A 240 -18.04 -6.05 -0.16
CA ILE A 240 -16.66 -5.59 -0.37
C ILE A 240 -16.28 -5.69 -1.84
N SER A 241 -16.61 -6.80 -2.50
CA SER A 241 -16.35 -6.99 -3.93
C SER A 241 -17.05 -5.92 -4.78
N CYS A 242 -18.33 -5.64 -4.48
CA CYS A 242 -19.07 -4.56 -5.12
C CYS A 242 -18.47 -3.18 -4.83
N TYR A 243 -18.09 -2.92 -3.58
CA TYR A 243 -17.47 -1.67 -3.17
C TYR A 243 -16.16 -1.41 -3.91
N ILE A 244 -15.30 -2.42 -4.04
CA ILE A 244 -14.05 -2.35 -4.81
C ILE A 244 -14.33 -1.98 -6.27
N CYS A 245 -15.37 -2.56 -6.88
CA CYS A 245 -15.76 -2.26 -8.26
C CYS A 245 -16.29 -0.82 -8.42
N ILE A 246 -17.13 -0.37 -7.48
CA ILE A 246 -17.68 1.00 -7.48
C ILE A 246 -16.54 2.00 -7.30
N THR A 247 -15.72 1.85 -6.26
CA THR A 247 -14.58 2.74 -5.99
C THR A 247 -13.59 2.76 -7.14
N GLN A 248 -13.22 1.62 -7.70
CA GLN A 248 -12.35 1.60 -8.87
C GLN A 248 -12.99 2.29 -10.08
N THR A 249 -14.32 2.24 -10.24
CA THR A 249 -14.99 2.93 -11.35
C THR A 249 -14.94 4.44 -11.23
N PHE A 250 -15.15 4.97 -10.02
CA PHE A 250 -15.28 6.39 -9.75
C PHE A 250 -13.95 7.08 -9.38
N ILE A 251 -13.08 6.42 -8.62
CA ILE A 251 -11.86 6.99 -8.05
C ILE A 251 -10.61 6.54 -8.82
N ARG A 252 -10.60 5.31 -9.36
CA ARG A 252 -9.52 4.76 -10.20
C ARG A 252 -8.11 4.92 -9.61
N ILE A 253 -7.90 4.66 -8.33
CA ILE A 253 -6.55 4.76 -7.74
C ILE A 253 -5.81 3.43 -7.66
N ILE A 254 -6.52 2.30 -7.81
CA ILE A 254 -5.94 0.98 -7.53
C ILE A 254 -5.24 0.48 -8.80
N PRO A 255 -3.97 0.03 -8.72
CA PRO A 255 -3.33 -0.66 -9.83
C PRO A 255 -4.12 -1.91 -10.25
N PRO A 256 -4.25 -2.21 -11.55
CA PRO A 256 -5.09 -3.30 -12.04
C PRO A 256 -4.78 -4.67 -11.40
N GLY A 257 -3.50 -4.98 -11.17
CA GLY A 257 -3.09 -6.24 -10.55
C GLY A 257 -3.57 -6.39 -9.11
N VAL A 258 -3.50 -5.31 -8.32
CA VAL A 258 -4.00 -5.29 -6.92
C VAL A 258 -5.51 -5.42 -6.90
N PHE A 259 -6.19 -4.65 -7.76
CA PHE A 259 -7.64 -4.69 -7.92
C PHE A 259 -8.13 -6.11 -8.22
N TRP A 260 -7.54 -6.79 -9.22
CA TRP A 260 -7.95 -8.13 -9.61
C TRP A 260 -7.68 -9.17 -8.53
N ARG A 261 -6.48 -9.15 -7.93
CA ARG A 261 -6.14 -10.04 -6.83
C ARG A 261 -7.18 -9.94 -5.72
N ASP A 262 -7.43 -8.72 -5.25
CA ASP A 262 -8.30 -8.45 -4.12
C ASP A 262 -9.75 -8.83 -4.44
N LEU A 263 -10.27 -8.43 -5.60
CA LEU A 263 -11.62 -8.76 -6.06
C LEU A 263 -11.84 -10.27 -6.15
N VAL A 264 -10.90 -11.01 -6.75
CA VAL A 264 -11.00 -12.47 -6.91
C VAL A 264 -11.06 -13.16 -5.56
N ILE A 265 -10.22 -12.78 -4.59
CA ILE A 265 -10.22 -13.40 -3.26
C ILE A 265 -11.56 -13.20 -2.57
N TYR A 266 -12.04 -11.96 -2.48
CA TYR A 266 -13.30 -11.68 -1.79
C TYR A 266 -14.45 -12.40 -2.47
N LYS A 267 -14.46 -12.47 -3.80
CA LYS A 267 -15.51 -13.16 -4.55
C LYS A 267 -15.45 -14.68 -4.39
N VAL A 268 -14.27 -15.28 -4.46
CA VAL A 268 -14.07 -16.73 -4.24
C VAL A 268 -14.49 -17.12 -2.82
N LEU A 269 -14.08 -16.35 -1.82
CA LEU A 269 -14.49 -16.59 -0.42
C LEU A 269 -16.00 -16.41 -0.23
N SER A 270 -16.59 -15.40 -0.87
CA SER A 270 -18.05 -15.22 -0.90
C SER A 270 -18.74 -16.51 -1.37
N PHE A 271 -18.28 -17.13 -2.46
CA PHE A 271 -18.85 -18.39 -2.96
C PHE A 271 -18.59 -19.60 -2.06
N LEU A 272 -17.36 -19.77 -1.57
CA LEU A 272 -16.98 -20.91 -0.73
C LEU A 272 -17.78 -20.96 0.58
N PHE A 273 -18.20 -19.81 1.13
CA PHE A 273 -18.99 -19.75 2.36
C PHE A 273 -20.50 -19.95 2.14
N VAL A 274 -21.01 -19.81 0.90
CA VAL A 274 -22.41 -20.12 0.54
C VAL A 274 -22.61 -21.61 0.27
N TYR A 275 -21.63 -22.23 -0.38
CA TYR A 275 -21.69 -23.60 -0.89
C TYR A 275 -22.19 -24.65 0.15
N PRO A 276 -21.72 -24.65 1.41
CA PRO A 276 -22.06 -25.71 2.37
C PRO A 276 -23.51 -25.65 2.88
N LYS A 277 -24.21 -24.51 2.75
CA LYS A 277 -25.50 -24.29 3.39
C LYS A 277 -26.70 -24.47 2.45
N HIS A 278 -26.52 -24.22 1.15
CA HIS A 278 -27.65 -24.07 0.23
C HIS A 278 -27.69 -25.06 -0.95
N LYS A 279 -26.85 -26.11 -0.96
CA LYS A 279 -26.81 -27.11 -2.04
C LYS A 279 -26.95 -26.46 -3.44
N LEU A 280 -26.02 -25.56 -3.78
CA LEU A 280 -25.88 -24.98 -5.12
C LEU A 280 -27.03 -24.10 -5.65
N LEU A 281 -27.93 -23.59 -4.81
CA LEU A 281 -28.82 -22.51 -5.25
C LEU A 281 -28.07 -21.18 -5.26
N PHE A 282 -27.34 -20.92 -6.35
CA PHE A 282 -26.90 -19.57 -6.67
C PHE A 282 -28.14 -18.68 -6.73
N THR A 283 -28.22 -17.67 -5.87
CA THR A 283 -29.26 -16.66 -6.04
C THR A 283 -28.95 -15.90 -7.33
N PRO A 284 -29.95 -15.56 -8.16
CA PRO A 284 -29.75 -14.71 -9.33
C PRO A 284 -28.96 -13.43 -9.00
N SER A 285 -29.19 -12.87 -7.80
CA SER A 285 -28.45 -11.70 -7.30
C SER A 285 -26.93 -11.91 -7.22
N SER A 286 -26.47 -13.09 -6.80
CA SER A 286 -25.04 -13.41 -6.69
C SER A 286 -24.38 -13.55 -8.07
N ILE A 287 -25.11 -14.13 -9.03
CA ILE A 287 -24.66 -14.26 -10.43
C ILE A 287 -24.60 -12.89 -11.09
N THR A 288 -25.66 -12.07 -10.97
CA THR A 288 -25.69 -10.71 -11.52
C THR A 288 -24.57 -9.85 -10.94
N SER A 289 -24.35 -9.91 -9.63
CA SER A 289 -23.23 -9.22 -8.98
C SER A 289 -21.87 -9.72 -9.49
N PHE A 290 -21.70 -11.02 -9.70
CA PHE A 290 -20.46 -11.57 -10.29
C PHE A 290 -20.21 -11.06 -11.70
N ILE A 291 -21.23 -11.09 -12.56
CA ILE A 291 -21.15 -10.59 -13.93
C ILE A 291 -20.84 -9.09 -13.92
N LEU A 292 -21.52 -8.31 -13.07
CA LEU A 292 -21.29 -6.88 -12.93
C LEU A 292 -19.86 -6.58 -12.48
N CYS A 293 -19.39 -7.22 -11.40
CA CYS A 293 -18.03 -7.03 -10.88
C CYS A 293 -16.97 -7.40 -11.93
N THR A 294 -17.17 -8.51 -12.64
CA THR A 294 -16.25 -8.96 -13.70
C THR A 294 -16.25 -8.01 -14.88
N SER A 295 -17.43 -7.52 -15.30
CA SER A 295 -17.58 -6.58 -16.41
C SER A 295 -16.93 -5.23 -16.09
N ILE A 296 -17.12 -4.73 -14.87
CA ILE A 296 -16.44 -3.54 -14.36
C ILE A 296 -14.93 -3.79 -14.33
N GLY A 297 -14.48 -4.92 -13.79
CA GLY A 297 -13.06 -5.26 -13.73
C GLY A 297 -12.39 -5.28 -15.09
N ILE A 298 -13.03 -5.87 -16.10
CA ILE A 298 -12.54 -5.89 -17.49
C ILE A 298 -12.51 -4.47 -18.06
N SER A 299 -13.55 -3.66 -17.83
CA SER A 299 -13.60 -2.27 -18.30
C SER A 299 -12.52 -1.38 -17.68
N GLN A 300 -12.14 -1.63 -16.43
CA GLN A 300 -11.15 -0.84 -15.71
C GLN A 300 -9.71 -1.30 -15.95
N TYR A 301 -9.47 -2.54 -16.40
CA TYR A 301 -8.13 -3.09 -16.61
C TYR A 301 -7.25 -2.22 -17.52
N TYR A 302 -7.86 -1.55 -18.50
CA TYR A 302 -7.16 -0.73 -19.50
C TYR A 302 -7.09 0.77 -19.15
N LYS A 303 -7.59 1.19 -17.98
CA LYS A 303 -7.65 2.62 -17.61
C LYS A 303 -6.52 2.98 -16.65
N ASN A 304 -5.88 4.12 -16.91
CA ASN A 304 -4.83 4.67 -16.05
C ASN A 304 -5.40 5.14 -14.69
N THR A 305 -4.56 5.10 -13.66
CA THR A 305 -4.93 5.55 -12.32
C THR A 305 -5.08 7.08 -12.25
N GLN A 306 -6.00 7.56 -11.40
CA GLN A 306 -6.33 8.99 -11.23
C GLN A 306 -5.90 9.54 -9.86
N GLU A 307 -4.70 9.21 -9.40
CA GLU A 307 -4.14 9.73 -8.13
C GLU A 307 -4.12 11.27 -8.09
N ILE A 308 -4.00 11.91 -9.25
CA ILE A 308 -4.01 13.36 -9.44
C ILE A 308 -5.27 14.02 -8.85
N VAL A 309 -6.44 13.38 -8.95
CA VAL A 309 -7.71 13.99 -8.47
C VAL A 309 -7.69 14.19 -6.96
N TYR A 310 -7.15 13.23 -6.21
CA TYR A 310 -7.04 13.34 -4.76
C TYR A 310 -6.12 14.49 -4.35
N TYR A 311 -4.94 14.57 -4.96
CA TYR A 311 -3.95 15.61 -4.62
C TYR A 311 -4.40 17.01 -5.06
N GLN A 312 -5.07 17.14 -6.20
CA GLN A 312 -5.68 18.41 -6.62
C GLN A 312 -6.73 18.90 -5.61
N GLN A 313 -7.63 18.01 -5.18
CA GLN A 313 -8.63 18.40 -4.18
C GLN A 313 -8.04 18.68 -2.80
N PHE A 314 -6.94 18.00 -2.46
CA PHE A 314 -6.19 18.29 -1.24
C PHE A 314 -5.49 19.66 -1.32
N GLU A 315 -4.92 20.04 -2.47
CA GLU A 315 -4.33 21.36 -2.71
C GLU A 315 -5.41 22.44 -2.54
N GLU A 316 -6.56 22.29 -3.21
CA GLU A 316 -7.72 23.19 -3.04
C GLU A 316 -8.18 23.26 -1.57
N PHE A 317 -8.29 22.13 -0.88
CA PHE A 317 -8.65 22.10 0.55
C PHE A 317 -7.62 22.86 1.41
N SER A 318 -6.33 22.70 1.11
CA SER A 318 -5.25 23.27 1.89
C SER A 318 -5.22 24.80 1.80
N GLU A 319 -5.61 25.39 0.67
CA GLU A 319 -5.73 26.85 0.52
C GLU A 319 -6.65 27.49 1.59
N PHE A 320 -7.65 26.75 2.09
CA PHE A 320 -8.59 27.19 3.12
C PHE A 320 -8.20 26.76 4.55
N HIS A 321 -7.07 26.08 4.72
CA HIS A 321 -6.60 25.56 6.02
C HIS A 321 -5.10 25.80 6.16
N GLN A 322 -4.69 27.06 6.27
CA GLN A 322 -3.28 27.45 6.38
C GLN A 322 -2.82 27.49 7.84
N ASN A 323 -3.73 27.81 8.77
CA ASN A 323 -3.43 27.91 10.18
C ASN A 323 -3.36 26.52 10.84
N LYS A 324 -2.18 26.19 11.39
CA LYS A 324 -1.95 24.92 12.10
C LYS A 324 -2.96 24.62 13.21
N TYR A 325 -3.41 25.65 13.93
CA TYR A 325 -4.36 25.48 15.02
C TYR A 325 -5.78 25.26 14.49
N ASN A 326 -6.13 25.84 13.34
CA ASN A 326 -7.40 25.55 12.67
C ASN A 326 -7.44 24.07 12.25
N ILE A 327 -6.38 23.57 11.61
CA ILE A 327 -6.28 22.15 11.21
C ILE A 327 -6.46 21.21 12.41
N ILE A 328 -5.74 21.47 13.52
CA ILE A 328 -5.85 20.65 14.74
C ILE A 328 -7.28 20.66 15.30
N PHE A 329 -7.92 21.82 15.30
CA PHE A 329 -9.30 21.97 15.78
C PHE A 329 -10.31 21.28 14.86
N HIS A 330 -10.07 21.31 13.53
CA HIS A 330 -10.83 20.54 12.55
C HIS A 330 -10.74 19.03 12.80
N ILE A 331 -9.54 18.47 13.01
CA ILE A 331 -9.38 17.05 13.37
C ILE A 331 -10.20 16.71 14.63
N PHE A 332 -10.13 17.57 15.65
CA PHE A 332 -10.87 17.36 16.90
C PHE A 332 -12.39 17.40 16.68
N THR A 333 -12.90 18.39 15.96
CA THR A 333 -14.34 18.57 15.72
C THR A 333 -14.90 17.51 14.76
N THR A 334 -14.16 17.14 13.72
CA THR A 334 -14.42 15.98 12.85
C THR A 334 -14.47 14.68 13.65
N SER A 335 -13.58 14.50 14.63
CA SER A 335 -13.62 13.36 15.55
C SER A 335 -14.94 13.31 16.34
N ILE A 336 -15.44 14.45 16.84
CA ILE A 336 -16.73 14.52 17.55
C ILE A 336 -17.88 14.09 16.63
N CYS A 337 -17.89 14.58 15.37
CA CYS A 337 -18.87 14.17 14.37
C CYS A 337 -18.88 12.63 14.18
N TYR A 338 -17.71 12.03 14.00
CA TYR A 338 -17.61 10.58 13.85
C TYR A 338 -18.01 9.81 15.11
N LEU A 339 -17.74 10.32 16.31
CA LEU A 339 -18.26 9.72 17.54
C LEU A 339 -19.79 9.69 17.57
N GLY A 340 -20.45 10.77 17.13
CA GLY A 340 -21.92 10.82 16.98
C GLY A 340 -22.45 9.82 15.95
N ILE A 341 -21.82 9.73 14.78
CA ILE A 341 -22.17 8.76 13.73
C ILE A 341 -21.98 7.33 14.25
N PHE A 342 -20.82 7.02 14.83
CA PHE A 342 -20.50 5.67 15.29
C PHE A 342 -21.34 5.24 16.47
N ALA A 343 -21.67 6.14 17.40
CA ALA A 343 -22.61 5.83 18.47
C ALA A 343 -24.02 5.51 17.92
N SER A 344 -24.44 6.22 16.87
CA SER A 344 -25.70 5.92 16.16
C SER A 344 -25.64 4.54 15.48
N LEU A 345 -24.58 4.26 14.72
CA LEU A 345 -24.37 2.97 14.06
C LEU A 345 -24.30 1.81 15.06
N GLN A 346 -23.59 2.00 16.17
CA GLN A 346 -23.48 0.98 17.21
C GLN A 346 -24.86 0.58 17.73
N LYS A 347 -25.84 1.48 17.84
CA LYS A 347 -27.19 1.14 18.29
C LYS A 347 -27.94 0.23 17.35
N PHE A 348 -27.83 0.46 16.05
CA PHE A 348 -28.42 -0.43 15.04
C PHE A 348 -27.78 -1.82 15.03
N ILE A 349 -26.58 -1.93 15.61
CA ILE A 349 -25.76 -3.14 15.70
C ILE A 349 -25.82 -3.78 17.10
N LEU A 350 -26.23 -3.05 18.16
CA LEU A 350 -26.03 -3.38 19.58
C LEU A 350 -26.66 -4.71 20.01
N ASN A 351 -27.69 -5.16 19.29
CA ASN A 351 -28.41 -6.42 19.55
C ASN A 351 -28.07 -7.52 18.55
N LYS A 352 -27.10 -7.28 17.67
CA LYS A 352 -26.64 -8.23 16.67
C LYS A 352 -25.28 -8.79 17.09
N PRO A 353 -24.92 -10.02 16.68
CA PRO A 353 -23.66 -10.66 17.07
C PRO A 353 -22.50 -10.08 16.26
N TYR A 354 -22.20 -8.79 16.44
CA TYR A 354 -21.11 -8.11 15.77
C TYR A 354 -20.13 -7.51 16.76
N HIS A 355 -18.84 -7.75 16.52
CA HIS A 355 -17.74 -7.08 17.20
C HIS A 355 -17.46 -5.74 16.50
N PHE A 356 -18.20 -4.70 16.93
CA PHE A 356 -18.22 -3.38 16.27
C PHE A 356 -16.82 -2.80 15.95
N PRO A 357 -15.83 -2.73 16.85
CA PRO A 357 -14.52 -2.17 16.52
C PRO A 357 -13.76 -2.93 15.45
N GLN A 358 -13.80 -4.26 15.47
CA GLN A 358 -13.15 -5.12 14.47
C GLN A 358 -13.77 -4.90 13.09
N LEU A 359 -15.11 -4.77 13.04
CA LEU A 359 -15.84 -4.52 11.81
C LEU A 359 -15.54 -3.13 11.24
N ILE A 360 -15.55 -2.09 12.08
CA ILE A 360 -15.18 -0.73 11.67
C ILE A 360 -13.74 -0.71 11.17
N CYS A 361 -12.79 -1.32 11.88
CA CYS A 361 -11.40 -1.41 11.45
C CYS A 361 -11.28 -2.04 10.05
N ALA A 362 -11.93 -3.19 9.82
CA ALA A 362 -11.89 -3.85 8.51
C ALA A 362 -12.54 -3.04 7.39
N VAL A 363 -13.73 -2.48 7.64
CA VAL A 363 -14.48 -1.70 6.65
C VAL A 363 -13.73 -0.43 6.28
N TYR A 364 -13.19 0.30 7.26
CA TYR A 364 -12.43 1.51 6.98
C TYR A 364 -11.07 1.22 6.37
N TRP A 365 -10.42 0.11 6.71
CA TRP A 365 -9.21 -0.32 6.02
C TRP A 365 -9.49 -0.52 4.53
N ILE A 366 -10.54 -1.28 4.19
CA ILE A 366 -10.98 -1.49 2.81
C ILE A 366 -11.33 -0.16 2.16
N SER A 367 -12.09 0.68 2.87
CA SER A 367 -12.52 1.98 2.36
C SER A 367 -11.32 2.81 1.94
N ASN A 368 -10.40 3.04 2.87
CA ASN A 368 -9.22 3.87 2.70
C ASN A 368 -8.22 3.29 1.71
N LYS A 369 -7.99 1.97 1.73
CA LYS A 369 -7.09 1.27 0.79
C LYS A 369 -7.47 1.52 -0.68
N TYR A 370 -8.75 1.65 -0.96
CA TYR A 370 -9.28 1.74 -2.33
C TYR A 370 -9.73 3.14 -2.72
N SER A 371 -9.65 4.11 -1.81
CA SER A 371 -10.09 5.48 -2.07
C SER A 371 -9.08 6.57 -1.73
N ILE A 372 -8.03 6.27 -0.96
CA ILE A 372 -6.98 7.23 -0.59
C ILE A 372 -5.66 6.73 -1.19
N PRO A 373 -5.09 7.42 -2.21
CA PRO A 373 -3.80 7.01 -2.80
C PRO A 373 -2.65 7.15 -1.81
N ASP A 374 -2.81 8.07 -0.86
CA ASP A 374 -1.88 8.31 0.22
C ASP A 374 -1.94 7.23 1.32
N LYS A 375 -1.08 6.22 1.21
CA LYS A 375 -1.06 5.04 2.10
C LYS A 375 -0.87 5.40 3.58
N ASP A 376 -0.17 6.48 3.86
CA ASP A 376 0.12 6.93 5.23
C ASP A 376 -1.13 7.50 5.90
N VAL A 377 -1.80 8.39 5.18
CA VAL A 377 -3.09 8.98 5.59
C VAL A 377 -4.16 7.91 5.71
N ALA A 378 -4.21 6.96 4.77
CA ALA A 378 -5.11 5.82 4.81
C ALA A 378 -4.91 4.98 6.09
N GLY A 379 -3.65 4.74 6.47
CA GLY A 379 -3.28 4.02 7.69
C GLY A 379 -3.73 4.76 8.96
N ILE A 380 -3.36 6.04 9.11
CA ILE A 380 -3.75 6.85 10.28
C ILE A 380 -5.27 6.92 10.41
N SER A 381 -5.96 7.23 9.31
CA SER A 381 -7.43 7.33 9.29
C SER A 381 -8.07 6.04 9.82
N THR A 382 -7.57 4.89 9.37
CA THR A 382 -8.07 3.59 9.83
C THR A 382 -7.85 3.35 11.33
N VAL A 383 -6.69 3.75 11.85
CA VAL A 383 -6.40 3.69 13.30
C VAL A 383 -7.35 4.60 14.08
N LEU A 384 -7.55 5.84 13.64
CA LEU A 384 -8.46 6.79 14.29
C LEU A 384 -9.90 6.27 14.32
N PHE A 385 -10.42 5.79 13.19
CA PHE A 385 -11.76 5.18 13.15
C PHE A 385 -11.88 3.96 14.08
N THR A 386 -10.83 3.15 14.17
CA THR A 386 -10.80 2.02 15.11
C THR A 386 -10.85 2.50 16.55
N VAL A 387 -10.09 3.55 16.90
CA VAL A 387 -10.10 4.17 18.24
C VAL A 387 -11.48 4.74 18.55
N TYR A 388 -12.12 5.46 17.62
CA TYR A 388 -13.49 5.96 17.80
C TYR A 388 -14.47 4.82 18.07
N ALA A 389 -14.39 3.72 17.33
CA ALA A 389 -15.26 2.57 17.54
C ALA A 389 -15.03 1.88 18.89
N ILE A 390 -13.77 1.79 19.36
CA ILE A 390 -13.44 1.31 20.71
C ILE A 390 -14.03 2.24 21.77
N PHE A 391 -13.84 3.55 21.61
CA PHE A 391 -14.33 4.56 22.54
C PHE A 391 -15.86 4.51 22.65
N VAL A 392 -16.54 4.52 21.51
CA VAL A 392 -18.00 4.40 21.41
C VAL A 392 -18.49 3.13 22.10
N LYS A 393 -17.86 1.98 21.79
CA LYS A 393 -18.20 0.70 22.43
C LYS A 393 -18.01 0.73 23.94
N LYS A 394 -16.97 1.39 24.46
CA LYS A 394 -16.65 1.38 25.89
C LYS A 394 -17.47 2.39 26.68
N PHE A 395 -17.66 3.59 26.16
CA PHE A 395 -18.14 4.74 26.93
C PHE A 395 -19.51 5.27 26.48
N MET A 396 -19.92 5.05 25.24
CA MET A 396 -21.11 5.71 24.66
C MET A 396 -22.35 4.80 24.54
N LYS A 397 -22.32 3.60 25.14
CA LYS A 397 -23.42 2.62 25.06
C LYS A 397 -24.80 3.18 25.49
N LYS A 398 -24.80 4.12 26.45
CA LYS A 398 -26.01 4.68 27.06
C LYS A 398 -26.53 5.97 26.40
N ILE A 399 -25.76 6.55 25.48
CA ILE A 399 -26.15 7.79 24.79
C ILE A 399 -27.37 7.53 23.93
N SER A 400 -28.37 8.43 23.87
CA SER A 400 -29.60 8.30 23.07
C SER A 400 -29.37 8.68 21.59
N LEU A 401 -30.25 8.28 20.66
CA LEU A 401 -30.12 8.70 19.26
C LEU A 401 -30.17 10.25 19.10
N PRO A 402 -31.06 10.98 19.80
CA PRO A 402 -31.02 12.44 19.81
C PRO A 402 -29.70 13.02 20.34
N GLN A 403 -29.11 12.40 21.36
CA GLN A 403 -27.79 12.83 21.86
C GLN A 403 -26.68 12.57 20.83
N CYS A 404 -26.74 11.46 20.08
CA CYS A 404 -25.81 11.22 18.98
C CYS A 404 -25.93 12.28 17.88
N ALA A 405 -27.16 12.64 17.50
CA ALA A 405 -27.41 13.73 16.54
C ALA A 405 -26.92 15.08 17.07
N SER A 406 -27.13 15.34 18.36
CA SER A 406 -26.64 16.55 19.04
C SER A 406 -25.12 16.65 19.01
N LEU A 407 -24.40 15.53 19.25
CA LEU A 407 -22.94 15.48 19.12
C LEU A 407 -22.47 15.79 17.71
N PHE A 408 -23.13 15.21 16.70
CA PHE A 408 -22.81 15.48 15.29
C PHE A 408 -23.01 16.95 14.92
N ILE A 409 -24.16 17.53 15.27
CA ILE A 409 -24.45 18.95 15.02
C ILE A 409 -23.46 19.84 15.77
N PHE A 410 -23.14 19.50 17.02
CA PHE A 410 -22.18 20.25 17.82
C PHE A 410 -20.79 20.26 17.18
N GLY A 411 -20.31 19.12 16.65
CA GLY A 411 -19.05 19.06 15.91
C GLY A 411 -19.04 19.98 14.69
N ILE A 412 -20.11 20.01 13.89
CA ILE A 412 -20.24 20.93 12.74
C ILE A 412 -20.21 22.40 13.18
N LEU A 413 -20.95 22.76 14.22
CA LEU A 413 -20.96 24.14 14.73
C LEU A 413 -19.58 24.59 15.21
N LEU A 414 -18.82 23.68 15.82
CA LEU A 414 -17.44 23.95 16.22
C LEU A 414 -16.50 24.10 15.03
N GLN A 415 -16.68 23.36 13.92
CA GLN A 415 -15.90 23.57 12.69
C GLN A 415 -16.10 24.99 12.14
N GLU A 416 -17.36 25.43 12.03
CA GLU A 416 -17.67 26.80 11.58
C GLU A 416 -17.09 27.87 12.52
N LEU A 417 -17.17 27.64 13.84
CA LEU A 417 -16.55 28.53 14.83
C LEU A 417 -15.02 28.59 14.66
N SER A 418 -14.39 27.47 14.29
CA SER A 418 -12.95 27.40 14.04
C SER A 418 -12.52 28.35 12.93
N HIS A 419 -13.21 28.30 11.79
CA HIS A 419 -12.97 29.20 10.66
C HIS A 419 -13.12 30.68 11.07
N ILE A 420 -14.13 31.02 11.88
CA ILE A 420 -14.31 32.38 12.40
C ILE A 420 -13.15 32.78 13.33
N CYS A 421 -12.75 31.91 14.26
CA CYS A 421 -11.68 32.18 15.22
C CYS A 421 -10.32 32.40 14.56
N PHE A 422 -10.03 31.69 13.47
CA PHE A 422 -8.76 31.77 12.75
C PHE A 422 -8.80 32.67 11.52
N ASN A 423 -9.95 33.30 11.23
CA ASN A 423 -10.17 34.18 10.08
C ASN A 423 -9.83 33.50 8.73
N GLU A 424 -10.27 32.25 8.56
CA GLU A 424 -10.12 31.47 7.32
C GLU A 424 -11.50 31.22 6.69
N GLU A 425 -11.60 31.37 5.38
CA GLU A 425 -12.83 31.02 4.65
C GLU A 425 -13.07 29.50 4.65
N THR A 426 -14.31 29.06 4.50
CA THR A 426 -14.61 27.63 4.41
C THR A 426 -14.46 27.14 2.96
N TYR A 427 -13.84 25.96 2.78
CA TYR A 427 -13.74 25.35 1.46
C TYR A 427 -15.12 25.12 0.80
N LEU A 428 -16.14 24.80 1.62
CA LEU A 428 -17.54 24.67 1.18
C LEU A 428 -18.09 25.95 0.54
N SER A 429 -17.73 27.12 1.07
CA SER A 429 -18.19 28.41 0.51
C SER A 429 -17.65 28.67 -0.89
N HIS A 430 -16.48 28.12 -1.21
CA HIS A 430 -15.82 28.25 -2.50
C HIS A 430 -16.47 27.36 -3.56
N TYR A 431 -16.44 26.03 -3.39
CA TYR A 431 -16.88 25.12 -4.46
C TYR A 431 -18.40 25.08 -4.66
N ARG A 432 -19.20 25.58 -3.71
CA ARG A 432 -20.67 25.67 -3.86
C ARG A 432 -21.10 26.50 -5.07
N LYS A 433 -20.23 27.39 -5.56
CA LYS A 433 -20.47 28.22 -6.74
C LYS A 433 -20.26 27.46 -8.06
N ASN A 434 -19.65 26.27 -8.03
CA ASN A 434 -19.29 25.52 -9.23
C ASN A 434 -20.42 24.57 -9.66
N ASN A 435 -20.54 24.31 -10.97
CA ASN A 435 -21.57 23.42 -11.52
C ASN A 435 -21.42 21.95 -11.04
N ASN A 436 -20.22 21.55 -10.62
CA ASN A 436 -19.91 20.22 -10.11
C ASN A 436 -19.95 20.13 -8.57
N TRP A 437 -20.51 21.13 -7.88
CA TRP A 437 -20.50 21.18 -6.41
C TRP A 437 -21.02 19.92 -5.70
N PRO A 438 -22.01 19.15 -6.20
CA PRO A 438 -22.46 17.93 -5.49
C PRO A 438 -21.38 16.84 -5.47
N GLN A 439 -20.63 16.71 -6.57
CA GLN A 439 -19.51 15.78 -6.65
C GLN A 439 -18.37 16.22 -5.73
N THR A 440 -18.04 17.52 -5.74
CA THR A 440 -17.01 18.07 -4.84
C THR A 440 -17.43 17.93 -3.38
N LEU A 441 -18.69 18.17 -3.03
CA LEU A 441 -19.21 17.96 -1.68
C LEU A 441 -19.09 16.51 -1.24
N PHE A 442 -19.43 15.55 -2.11
CA PHE A 442 -19.29 14.13 -1.82
C PHE A 442 -17.83 13.77 -1.54
N LEU A 443 -16.91 14.16 -2.43
CA LEU A 443 -15.49 13.86 -2.27
C LEU A 443 -14.88 14.57 -1.06
N HIS A 444 -15.23 15.83 -0.83
CA HIS A 444 -14.83 16.56 0.37
C HIS A 444 -15.31 15.87 1.64
N THR A 445 -16.59 15.50 1.72
CA THR A 445 -17.13 14.78 2.90
C THR A 445 -16.46 13.43 3.11
N TYR A 446 -16.19 12.73 2.01
CA TYR A 446 -15.60 11.40 2.02
C TYR A 446 -14.10 11.43 2.40
N TRP A 447 -13.38 12.48 2.01
CA TRP A 447 -11.95 12.67 2.28
C TRP A 447 -11.63 13.72 3.35
N ILE A 448 -12.61 14.26 4.07
CA ILE A 448 -12.40 15.35 5.05
C ILE A 448 -11.32 14.99 6.09
N LEU A 449 -11.46 13.87 6.78
CA LEU A 449 -10.47 13.43 7.77
C LEU A 449 -9.11 13.08 7.13
N PRO A 450 -9.05 12.35 6.00
CA PRO A 450 -7.82 12.18 5.25
C PRO A 450 -7.11 13.50 4.90
N PHE A 451 -7.84 14.52 4.44
CA PHE A 451 -7.29 15.83 4.13
C PHE A 451 -6.80 16.56 5.37
N GLU A 452 -7.57 16.56 6.46
CA GLU A 452 -7.13 17.14 7.74
C GLU A 452 -5.85 16.48 8.26
N ILE A 453 -5.75 15.14 8.19
CA ILE A 453 -4.54 14.41 8.57
C ILE A 453 -3.37 14.79 7.66
N ARG A 454 -3.57 14.82 6.34
CA ARG A 454 -2.52 15.19 5.39
C ARG A 454 -2.06 16.63 5.60
N ALA A 455 -2.97 17.56 5.84
CA ALA A 455 -2.65 18.94 6.19
C ALA A 455 -1.81 18.99 7.48
N LEU A 456 -2.20 18.25 8.53
CA LEU A 456 -1.43 18.14 9.77
C LEU A 456 -0.02 17.56 9.55
N LEU A 457 0.12 16.57 8.67
CA LEU A 457 1.42 15.96 8.34
C LEU A 457 2.34 16.88 7.53
N ASN A 458 1.77 17.90 6.88
CA ASN A 458 2.51 18.87 6.08
C ASN A 458 2.98 20.09 6.90
N LEU A 459 2.41 20.31 8.09
CA LEU A 459 2.90 21.30 9.07
C LEU A 459 4.29 20.96 9.59
#